data_AF-A0A7I4YQY9-F1
#
_entry.id   AF-A0A7I4YQY9-F1
#
_cell.length_a   1.000
_cell.length_b   1.000
_cell.length_c   1.000
_cell.angle_alpha   90.00
_cell.angle_beta   90.00
_cell.angle_gamma   90.00
#
_symmetry.space_group_name_H-M   'P 1'
#
loop_
_entity.id
_entity.type
_entity.pdbx_description
1 polymer ?
#
loop_
_entity_poly.entity_id
_entity_poly.type
_entity_poly.pdbx_seq_one_letter_code
_entity_poly.pdbx_strand_id
1 'polypeptide(L)' 'TISLKELDMFFYIVCALFLLNAFATEAAVTTKAPCVDRGGEAYCSEHTGSPDYICTNVMKYYLASQLCAKSCGVCI' A
#
# COMPACT_ATOMS: atom_id res chain seq x y z
N THR A 1 -30.81 5.53 -36.32
CA THR A 1 -31.69 6.18 -35.32
C THR A 1 -31.57 5.37 -34.04
N ILE A 2 -30.92 5.92 -33.02
CA ILE A 2 -30.79 5.24 -31.72
C ILE A 2 -32.16 5.33 -31.04
N SER A 3 -32.70 4.19 -30.60
CA SER A 3 -34.01 4.13 -29.95
C SER A 3 -33.91 4.61 -28.50
N LEU A 4 -34.94 5.26 -27.96
CA LEU A 4 -34.95 5.84 -26.61
C LEU A 4 -34.51 4.80 -25.53
N LYS A 5 -34.94 3.54 -25.69
CA LYS A 5 -34.55 2.40 -24.84
C LYS A 5 -33.03 2.14 -24.78
N GLU A 6 -32.32 2.38 -25.88
CA GLU A 6 -30.88 2.17 -25.93
C GLU A 6 -30.13 3.31 -25.20
N LEU A 7 -30.72 4.50 -25.19
CA LEU A 7 -30.21 5.64 -24.43
C LEU A 7 -30.38 5.43 -22.91
N ASP A 8 -31.53 4.90 -22.48
CA ASP A 8 -31.77 4.50 -21.09
C ASP A 8 -30.77 3.43 -20.64
N MET A 9 -30.60 2.36 -21.43
CA MET A 9 -29.69 1.28 -21.09
C MET A 9 -28.22 1.76 -21.00
N PHE A 10 -27.81 2.68 -21.88
CA PHE A 10 -26.48 3.29 -21.83
C PHE A 10 -26.30 4.15 -20.58
N PHE A 11 -27.30 4.94 -20.21
CA PHE A 11 -27.25 5.76 -19.00
C PHE A 11 -27.07 4.90 -17.73
N TYR A 12 -27.81 3.79 -17.61
CA TYR A 12 -27.66 2.87 -16.48
C TYR A 12 -26.27 2.23 -16.41
N ILE A 13 -25.68 1.86 -17.55
CA ILE A 13 -24.33 1.29 -17.61
C ILE A 13 -23.30 2.31 -17.14
N VAL A 14 -23.40 3.56 -17.61
CA VAL A 14 -22.50 4.65 -17.20
C VAL A 14 -22.66 4.94 -15.70
N CYS A 15 -23.89 5.03 -15.18
CA CYS A 15 -24.13 5.18 -13.74
C CYS A 15 -23.54 4.03 -12.92
N ALA A 16 -23.69 2.78 -13.36
CA ALA A 16 -23.12 1.62 -12.66
C ALA A 16 -21.58 1.67 -12.64
N LEU A 17 -20.94 2.04 -13.76
CA LEU A 17 -19.49 2.25 -13.83
C LEU A 17 -19.02 3.36 -12.89
N PHE A 18 -19.74 4.48 -12.80
CA PHE A 18 -19.40 5.56 -11.85
C PHE A 18 -19.49 5.09 -10.39
N LEU A 19 -20.51 4.29 -10.04
CA LEU A 19 -20.68 3.74 -8.70
C LEU A 19 -19.58 2.72 -8.34
N LEU A 20 -19.14 1.89 -9.30
CA LEU A 20 -18.03 0.94 -9.10
C LEU A 20 -16.69 1.65 -8.91
N ASN A 21 -16.44 2.75 -9.64
CA ASN A 21 -15.21 3.54 -9.49
C ASN A 21 -15.15 4.30 -8.15
N ALA A 22 -16.30 4.74 -7.61
CA ALA A 22 -16.36 5.32 -6.27
C ALA A 22 -15.91 4.30 -5.20
N PHE A 23 -16.39 3.06 -5.30
CA PHE A 23 -16.10 2.00 -4.32
C PHE A 23 -14.65 1.47 -4.41
N ALA A 24 -14.06 1.43 -5.61
CA ALA A 24 -12.69 0.96 -5.82
C ALA A 24 -11.63 1.87 -5.15
N THR A 25 -11.95 3.15 -4.93
CA THR A 25 -11.01 4.11 -4.34
C THR A 25 -10.83 3.88 -2.83
N GLU A 26 -11.85 3.33 -2.15
CA GLU A 26 -11.83 3.12 -0.70
C GLU A 26 -11.16 1.79 -0.30
N ALA A 27 -11.21 0.78 -1.17
CA ALA A 27 -10.62 -0.53 -0.90
C ALA A 27 -9.07 -0.54 -0.96
N ALA A 28 -8.45 0.42 -1.65
CA ALA A 28 -6.98 0.52 -1.72
C ALA A 28 -6.34 1.11 -0.44
N VAL A 29 -7.14 1.71 0.45
CA VAL A 29 -6.63 2.50 1.58
C VAL A 29 -6.61 1.71 2.90
N THR A 30 -7.33 0.59 3.00
CA THR A 30 -7.56 -0.08 4.30
C THR A 30 -6.60 -1.21 4.64
N THR A 31 -5.83 -1.73 3.69
CA THR A 31 -4.77 -2.70 4.02
C THR A 31 -3.45 -1.97 4.22
N LYS A 32 -3.30 -1.31 5.37
CA LYS A 32 -1.95 -0.94 5.85
C LYS A 32 -1.12 -2.22 5.82
N ALA A 33 -0.05 -2.23 5.02
CA ALA A 33 0.78 -3.42 4.87
C ALA A 33 1.18 -3.96 6.25
N PRO A 34 1.17 -5.29 6.46
CA PRO A 34 1.48 -5.85 7.77
C PRO A 34 2.86 -5.36 8.22
N CYS A 35 2.94 -4.88 9.46
CA CYS A 35 4.17 -4.37 10.06
C CYS A 35 5.08 -5.54 10.43
N VAL A 36 5.93 -5.94 9.49
CA VAL A 36 6.80 -7.11 9.59
C VAL A 36 8.19 -6.79 9.03
N ASP A 37 9.18 -7.50 9.55
CA ASP A 37 10.53 -7.47 8.99
C ASP A 37 10.60 -8.44 7.81
N ARG A 38 10.73 -7.91 6.60
CA ARG A 38 10.87 -8.67 5.35
C ARG A 38 12.31 -9.13 5.10
N GLY A 39 13.29 -8.46 5.71
CA GLY A 39 14.70 -8.84 5.64
C GLY A 39 15.04 -10.10 6.44
N GLY A 40 14.12 -10.55 7.30
CA GLY A 40 14.34 -11.66 8.23
C GLY A 40 14.99 -11.20 9.54
N GLU A 41 14.71 -11.94 10.62
CA GLU A 41 15.13 -11.59 11.98
C GLU A 41 16.66 -11.49 12.12
N ALA A 42 17.41 -12.42 11.53
CA ALA A 42 18.87 -12.41 11.59
C ALA A 42 19.48 -11.17 10.93
N TYR A 43 19.03 -10.82 9.72
CA TYR A 43 19.50 -9.64 9.00
C TYR A 43 19.19 -8.36 9.78
N CYS A 44 17.92 -8.22 10.21
CA CYS A 44 17.51 -7.02 10.93
C CYS A 44 18.25 -6.91 12.27
N SER A 45 18.37 -7.98 13.04
CA SER A 45 19.10 -7.97 14.32
C SER A 45 20.59 -7.58 14.17
N GLU A 46 21.27 -8.07 13.12
CA GLU A 46 22.66 -7.73 12.85
C GLU A 46 22.83 -6.25 12.44
N HIS A 47 21.89 -5.73 11.65
CA HIS A 47 21.98 -4.39 11.07
C HIS A 47 21.31 -3.30 11.91
N THR A 48 20.50 -3.69 12.91
CA THR A 48 20.06 -2.85 14.02
C THR A 48 21.00 -2.98 15.22
N GLY A 49 22.26 -3.39 15.06
CA GLY A 49 23.25 -3.37 16.15
C GLY A 49 24.57 -2.73 15.75
N SER A 50 24.74 -2.45 14.46
CA SER A 50 26.01 -2.05 13.87
C SER A 50 26.21 -0.52 13.89
N PRO A 51 27.46 -0.02 13.85
CA PRO A 51 27.75 1.42 13.75
C PRO A 51 27.19 2.07 12.47
N ASP A 52 26.76 1.25 11.51
CA ASP A 52 26.22 1.65 10.21
C ASP A 52 24.69 1.42 10.14
N TYR A 53 24.06 1.66 11.30
CA TYR A 53 22.69 1.31 11.68
C TYR A 53 21.65 1.77 10.66
N ILE A 54 20.92 0.80 10.11
CA ILE A 54 19.92 1.07 9.05
C ILE A 54 18.78 1.95 9.55
N CYS A 55 18.46 1.91 10.85
CA CYS A 55 17.35 2.68 11.43
C CYS A 55 17.68 4.15 11.70
N THR A 56 18.95 4.53 11.85
CA THR A 56 19.36 5.92 12.17
C THR A 56 19.99 6.64 10.97
N ASN A 57 20.53 5.87 10.01
CA ASN A 57 21.09 6.43 8.80
C ASN A 57 19.97 6.84 7.82
N VAL A 58 19.78 8.15 7.65
CA VAL A 58 18.79 8.73 6.71
C VAL A 58 18.95 8.26 5.28
N MET A 59 20.17 7.94 4.82
CA MET A 59 20.40 7.40 3.47
C MET A 59 19.91 5.96 3.33
N LYS A 60 19.76 5.25 4.46
CA LYS A 60 19.31 3.84 4.53
C LYS A 60 17.87 3.71 5.02
N TYR A 61 17.15 4.81 5.23
CA TYR A 61 15.76 4.81 5.69
C TYR A 61 14.84 3.95 4.79
N TYR A 62 15.10 3.95 3.48
CA TYR A 62 14.38 3.06 2.55
C TYR A 62 14.56 1.57 2.89
N LEU A 63 15.76 1.15 3.28
CA LEU A 63 16.03 -0.23 3.71
C LEU A 63 15.35 -0.52 5.04
N ALA A 64 15.38 0.43 5.98
CA ALA A 64 14.66 0.31 7.25
C ALA A 64 13.15 0.13 7.03
N SER A 65 12.52 0.91 6.14
CA SER A 65 11.08 0.83 5.91
C SER A 65 10.63 -0.38 5.07
N GLN A 66 11.51 -0.93 4.23
CA GLN A 66 11.20 -2.08 3.37
C GLN A 66 11.55 -3.43 4.01
N LEU A 67 12.68 -3.50 4.70
CA LEU A 67 13.26 -4.75 5.19
C LEU A 67 13.07 -4.94 6.69
N CYS A 68 13.28 -3.90 7.49
CA CYS A 68 13.34 -4.00 8.95
C CYS A 68 12.36 -3.05 9.63
N ALA A 69 11.17 -2.90 9.05
CA ALA A 69 10.22 -1.87 9.44
C ALA A 69 9.73 -2.04 10.89
N LYS A 70 9.60 -3.29 11.34
CA LYS A 70 9.21 -3.61 12.71
C LYS A 70 10.40 -3.43 13.65
N SER A 71 11.56 -3.99 13.31
CA SER A 71 12.79 -3.89 14.12
C SER A 71 13.27 -2.44 14.29
N CYS A 72 13.06 -1.59 13.29
CA CYS A 72 13.40 -0.16 13.33
C CYS A 72 12.26 0.73 13.86
N GLY A 73 11.08 0.19 14.18
CA GLY A 73 9.93 0.98 14.66
C GLY A 73 9.36 1.96 13.63
N VAL A 74 9.53 1.69 12.34
CA VAL A 74 9.09 2.55 11.23
C VAL A 74 7.61 2.32 10.88
N CYS A 75 7.07 1.16 11.21
CA CYS A 75 5.64 0.83 11.05
C CYS A 75 4.93 0.68 12.40
N ILE A 76 3.60 0.86 12.38
CA ILE A 76 2.69 0.82 13.53
C ILE A 76 1.57 -0.17 13.24
#